data_AF-A0A0F5ZSU7-F1
#
_entry.id   AF-A0A0F5ZSU7-F1
#
_cell.length_a   1.000
_cell.length_b   1.000
_cell.length_c   1.000
_cell.angle_alpha   90.00
_cell.angle_beta   90.00
_cell.angle_gamma   90.00
#
_symmetry.space_group_name_H-M   'P 1'
#
loop_
_entity.id
_entity.type
_entity.pdbx_description
1 polymer ?
#
loop_
_entity_poly.entity_id
_entity_poly.type
_entity_poly.pdbx_seq_one_letter_code
_entity_poly.pdbx_strand_id
1 'polypeptide(L)'
;MTSTNKKGALLFAGGLLLGGLVATNHWSSVENSISLQLDDVKAELSETKVALAEAQEALAQVNVQGEAATEHAESLAQQLEEKQAEITALKATLGEKSRAYAGKAGALEKTLEEKSVAIAQLKKRVTDTDVLYAERYRLTKAVSDLNEKILKGAHKLELSQKACSEFKKGNSWNKVSENDCDNFNALKAENNAMIEQFDHLSSDLDKVKRELSAFGNVPLPDHP
;
A
#
# COMPACT_ATOMS: atom_id res chain seq x y z
N MET A 1 10.24 -46.11 -52.39
CA MET A 1 11.32 -46.83 -53.09
C MET A 1 11.65 -48.08 -52.28
N THR A 2 11.66 -49.26 -52.97
CA THR A 2 12.26 -50.57 -52.61
C THR A 2 11.74 -51.30 -51.35
N SER A 3 11.44 -52.61 -51.31
CA SER A 3 11.62 -53.71 -52.25
C SER A 3 10.72 -54.93 -51.92
N THR A 4 10.44 -55.67 -52.98
CA THR A 4 9.77 -56.96 -53.19
C THR A 4 10.27 -58.16 -52.36
N ASN A 5 9.41 -59.21 -52.29
CA ASN A 5 9.67 -60.69 -52.20
C ASN A 5 8.97 -61.33 -50.98
N LYS A 6 8.23 -62.46 -51.02
CA LYS A 6 8.17 -63.62 -51.92
C LYS A 6 6.87 -64.42 -51.64
N LYS A 7 6.22 -64.87 -52.71
CA LYS A 7 5.73 -66.23 -53.01
C LYS A 7 5.09 -67.07 -51.89
N GLY A 8 3.84 -67.50 -52.12
CA GLY A 8 3.21 -68.63 -51.41
C GLY A 8 1.80 -68.94 -51.89
N ALA A 9 1.62 -69.17 -53.20
CA ALA A 9 0.38 -69.70 -53.76
C ALA A 9 0.38 -71.24 -53.63
N LEU A 10 -0.62 -71.82 -52.98
CA LEU A 10 -0.94 -73.24 -53.06
C LEU A 10 -2.45 -73.38 -53.27
N LEU A 11 -2.80 -73.38 -54.55
CA LEU A 11 -4.08 -73.83 -55.09
C LEU A 11 -4.10 -75.36 -55.03
N PHE A 12 -5.06 -75.94 -54.31
CA PHE A 12 -5.47 -77.34 -54.52
C PHE A 12 -6.73 -77.34 -55.37
N ALA A 13 -6.55 -77.52 -56.67
CA ALA A 13 -7.58 -77.91 -57.62
C ALA A 13 -6.99 -78.98 -58.54
N GLY A 14 -7.62 -80.16 -58.60
CA GLY A 14 -7.36 -81.15 -59.64
C GLY A 14 -7.36 -82.59 -59.13
N GLY A 15 -8.36 -83.38 -59.57
CA GLY A 15 -8.29 -84.84 -59.47
C GLY A 15 -9.63 -85.57 -59.53
N LEU A 16 -10.32 -85.52 -60.67
CA LEU A 16 -11.48 -86.36 -61.00
C LEU A 16 -11.09 -87.84 -61.19
N LEU A 17 -12.03 -88.72 -60.79
CA LEU A 17 -12.42 -90.00 -61.39
C LEU A 17 -11.36 -91.09 -61.61
N LEU A 18 -11.57 -92.26 -60.99
CA LEU A 18 -11.61 -93.59 -61.62
C LEU A 18 -11.93 -94.68 -60.59
N GLY A 19 -12.86 -95.58 -60.92
CA GLY A 19 -12.99 -96.89 -60.26
C GLY A 19 -14.41 -97.24 -59.80
N GLY A 20 -15.23 -97.76 -60.70
CA GLY A 20 -16.51 -98.37 -60.37
C GLY A 20 -16.38 -99.82 -59.86
N LEU A 21 -17.35 -100.20 -59.02
CA LEU A 21 -17.85 -101.55 -58.72
C LEU A 21 -16.96 -102.48 -57.88
N VAL A 22 -16.93 -102.25 -56.55
CA VAL A 22 -17.21 -103.29 -55.53
C VAL A 22 -17.86 -102.61 -54.31
N ALA A 23 -18.86 -103.27 -53.69
CA ALA A 23 -19.51 -102.97 -52.41
C ALA A 23 -20.72 -102.01 -52.43
N THR A 24 -21.84 -102.52 -52.92
CA THR A 24 -23.18 -102.19 -52.41
C THR A 24 -23.26 -102.54 -50.92
N ASN A 25 -22.82 -101.62 -50.06
CA ASN A 25 -23.16 -101.49 -48.62
C ASN A 25 -22.34 -100.37 -47.94
N HIS A 26 -21.37 -99.74 -48.62
CA HIS A 26 -20.62 -98.60 -48.07
C HIS A 26 -21.18 -97.22 -48.43
N TRP A 27 -22.14 -97.15 -49.37
CA TRP A 27 -22.58 -95.86 -49.90
C TRP A 27 -23.42 -95.06 -48.89
N SER A 28 -24.24 -95.71 -48.07
CA SER A 28 -24.98 -95.02 -46.99
C SER A 28 -24.07 -94.51 -45.88
N SER A 29 -22.94 -95.17 -45.61
CA SER A 29 -21.97 -94.74 -44.59
C SER A 29 -21.06 -93.61 -45.07
N VAL A 30 -20.70 -93.59 -46.36
CA VAL A 30 -19.90 -92.51 -46.96
C VAL A 30 -20.76 -91.27 -47.14
N GLU A 31 -22.01 -91.43 -47.59
CA GLU A 31 -22.97 -90.33 -47.77
C GLU A 31 -23.39 -89.74 -46.41
N ASN A 32 -23.54 -90.55 -45.35
CA ASN A 32 -23.68 -90.06 -43.97
C ASN A 32 -22.41 -89.38 -43.43
N SER A 33 -21.22 -89.89 -43.75
CA SER A 33 -19.97 -89.28 -43.25
C SER A 33 -19.66 -87.95 -43.94
N ILE A 34 -20.02 -87.82 -45.22
CA ILE A 34 -19.86 -86.57 -45.99
C ILE A 34 -20.93 -85.56 -45.57
N SER A 35 -22.18 -85.98 -45.32
CA SER A 35 -23.21 -85.08 -44.79
C SER A 35 -22.88 -84.60 -43.37
N LEU A 36 -22.40 -85.48 -42.49
CA LEU A 36 -21.91 -85.10 -41.15
C LEU A 36 -20.74 -84.12 -41.21
N GLN A 37 -19.73 -84.36 -42.06
CA GLN A 37 -18.61 -83.44 -42.22
C GLN A 37 -19.03 -82.10 -42.84
N LEU A 38 -20.01 -82.10 -43.74
CA LEU A 38 -20.53 -80.88 -44.34
C LEU A 38 -21.38 -80.07 -43.35
N ASP A 39 -22.12 -80.74 -42.47
CA ASP A 39 -22.86 -80.09 -41.39
C ASP A 39 -21.93 -79.57 -40.29
N ASP A 40 -20.85 -80.29 -39.96
CA ASP A 40 -19.83 -79.86 -39.01
C ASP A 40 -19.07 -78.63 -39.53
N VAL A 41 -18.66 -78.64 -40.81
CA VAL A 41 -18.05 -77.48 -41.47
C VAL A 41 -19.03 -76.31 -41.61
N LYS A 42 -20.33 -76.56 -41.80
CA LYS A 42 -21.34 -75.51 -41.78
C LYS A 42 -21.54 -74.91 -40.39
N ALA A 43 -21.50 -75.73 -39.34
CA ALA A 43 -21.58 -75.29 -37.96
C ALA A 43 -20.36 -74.44 -37.60
N GLU A 44 -19.15 -74.88 -37.97
CA GLU A 44 -17.90 -74.16 -37.74
C GLU A 44 -17.84 -72.85 -38.56
N LEU A 45 -18.34 -72.85 -39.80
CA LEU A 45 -18.48 -71.64 -40.61
C LEU A 45 -19.53 -70.67 -40.05
N SER A 46 -20.61 -71.19 -39.47
CA SER A 46 -21.63 -70.39 -38.77
C SER A 46 -21.03 -69.73 -37.54
N GLU A 47 -20.32 -70.49 -36.70
CA GLU A 47 -19.69 -70.01 -35.49
C GLU A 47 -18.60 -68.97 -35.78
N THR A 48 -17.75 -69.21 -36.77
CA THR A 48 -16.74 -68.22 -37.20
C THR A 48 -17.35 -66.96 -37.80
N LYS A 49 -18.48 -67.04 -38.50
CA LYS A 49 -19.20 -65.85 -38.97
C LYS A 49 -19.80 -65.04 -37.82
N VAL A 50 -20.32 -65.70 -36.79
CA VAL A 50 -20.83 -65.03 -35.58
C VAL A 50 -19.67 -64.36 -34.84
N ALA A 51 -18.57 -65.07 -34.59
CA ALA A 51 -17.38 -64.51 -33.94
C ALA A 51 -16.76 -63.34 -34.73
N LEU A 52 -16.77 -63.39 -36.06
CA LEU A 52 -16.29 -62.31 -36.91
C LEU A 52 -17.21 -61.08 -36.84
N ALA A 53 -18.53 -61.28 -36.79
CA ALA A 53 -19.50 -60.20 -36.63
C ALA A 53 -19.36 -59.52 -35.27
N GLU A 54 -19.23 -60.30 -34.19
CA GLU A 54 -18.98 -59.78 -32.84
C GLU A 54 -17.65 -59.02 -32.75
N ALA A 55 -16.59 -59.53 -33.39
CA ALA A 55 -15.30 -58.85 -33.44
C ALA A 55 -15.36 -57.52 -34.22
N GLN A 56 -16.13 -57.46 -35.31
CA GLN A 56 -16.35 -56.22 -36.06
C GLN A 56 -17.16 -55.20 -35.23
N GLU A 57 -18.17 -55.64 -34.50
CA GLU A 57 -18.97 -54.78 -33.63
C GLU A 57 -18.14 -54.24 -32.45
N ALA A 58 -17.31 -55.08 -31.84
CA ALA A 58 -16.36 -54.66 -30.82
C ALA A 58 -15.32 -53.66 -31.35
N LEU A 59 -14.79 -53.88 -32.57
CA LEU A 59 -13.85 -52.96 -33.21
C LEU A 59 -14.51 -51.61 -33.51
N ALA A 60 -15.77 -51.62 -33.97
CA ALA A 60 -16.54 -50.40 -34.20
C ALA A 60 -16.77 -49.61 -32.91
N GLN A 61 -17.12 -50.29 -31.80
CA GLN A 61 -17.26 -49.64 -30.50
C GLN A 61 -15.94 -49.04 -29.98
N VAL A 62 -14.82 -49.75 -30.14
CA VAL A 62 -13.49 -49.25 -29.74
C VAL A 62 -13.10 -48.04 -30.58
N ASN A 63 -13.41 -48.01 -31.88
CA ASN A 63 -13.16 -46.85 -32.72
C ASN A 63 -13.98 -45.63 -32.28
N VAL A 64 -15.27 -45.80 -31.98
CA VAL A 64 -16.13 -44.71 -31.50
C VAL A 64 -15.64 -44.17 -30.14
N GLN A 65 -15.23 -45.06 -29.23
CA GLN A 65 -14.63 -44.65 -27.96
C GLN A 65 -13.28 -43.96 -28.14
N GLY A 66 -12.47 -44.44 -29.09
CA GLY A 66 -11.20 -43.83 -29.46
C GLY A 66 -11.39 -42.41 -29.98
N GLU A 67 -12.29 -42.21 -30.94
CA GLU A 67 -12.63 -40.90 -31.50
C GLU A 67 -13.11 -39.93 -30.42
N ALA A 68 -14.05 -40.36 -29.56
CA ALA A 68 -14.54 -39.55 -28.44
C ALA A 68 -13.44 -39.19 -27.42
N ALA A 69 -12.50 -40.11 -27.17
CA ALA A 69 -11.37 -39.86 -26.29
C ALA A 69 -10.38 -38.84 -26.89
N THR A 70 -10.13 -38.89 -28.21
CA THR A 70 -9.32 -37.88 -28.91
C THR A 70 -9.99 -36.51 -28.90
N GLU A 71 -11.28 -36.40 -29.21
CA GLU A 71 -12.00 -35.12 -29.14
C GLU A 71 -11.98 -34.54 -27.71
N HIS A 72 -12.13 -35.38 -26.69
CA HIS A 72 -12.05 -34.94 -25.32
C HIS A 72 -10.64 -34.47 -24.93
N ALA A 73 -9.60 -35.16 -25.39
CA ALA A 73 -8.21 -34.78 -25.17
C ALA A 73 -7.86 -33.45 -25.86
N GLU A 74 -8.34 -33.24 -27.09
CA GLU A 74 -8.16 -31.98 -27.83
C GLU A 74 -8.88 -30.83 -27.12
N SER A 75 -10.12 -31.04 -26.67
CA SER A 75 -10.87 -30.05 -25.89
C SER A 75 -10.15 -29.68 -24.58
N LEU A 76 -9.62 -30.67 -23.86
CA LEU A 76 -8.85 -30.45 -22.64
C LEU A 76 -7.55 -29.69 -22.93
N ALA A 77 -6.84 -30.01 -24.00
CA ALA A 77 -5.63 -29.31 -24.41
C ALA A 77 -5.91 -27.83 -24.71
N GLN A 78 -7.01 -27.55 -25.43
CA GLN A 78 -7.43 -26.19 -25.75
C GLN A 78 -7.81 -25.39 -24.50
N GLN A 79 -8.56 -26.00 -23.57
CA GLN A 79 -8.87 -25.37 -22.27
C GLN A 79 -7.62 -25.09 -21.44
N LEU A 80 -6.63 -25.98 -21.47
CA LEU A 80 -5.35 -25.80 -20.77
C LEU A 80 -4.59 -24.61 -21.32
N GLU A 81 -4.58 -24.44 -22.65
CA GLU A 81 -3.92 -23.32 -23.32
C GLU A 81 -4.62 -21.99 -23.01
N GLU A 82 -5.96 -21.95 -23.04
CA GLU A 82 -6.74 -20.79 -22.62
C GLU A 82 -6.48 -20.40 -21.17
N LYS A 83 -6.50 -21.37 -20.25
CA LYS A 83 -6.22 -21.12 -18.83
C LYS A 83 -4.79 -20.69 -18.59
N GLN A 84 -3.83 -21.22 -19.33
CA GLN A 84 -2.43 -20.80 -19.23
C GLN A 84 -2.25 -19.35 -19.71
N ALA A 85 -2.95 -18.95 -20.78
CA ALA A 85 -2.98 -17.56 -21.24
C ALA A 85 -3.62 -16.62 -20.20
N GLU A 86 -4.75 -17.02 -19.62
CA GLU A 86 -5.46 -16.27 -18.58
C GLU A 86 -4.58 -16.07 -17.32
N ILE A 87 -3.92 -17.13 -16.86
CA ILE A 87 -2.97 -17.07 -15.73
C ILE A 87 -1.82 -16.10 -16.03
N THR A 88 -1.30 -16.12 -17.26
CA THR A 88 -0.19 -15.25 -17.66
C THR A 88 -0.63 -13.78 -17.67
N ALA A 89 -1.81 -13.48 -18.20
CA ALA A 89 -2.39 -12.13 -18.20
C ALA A 89 -2.68 -11.62 -16.78
N LEU A 90 -3.23 -12.48 -15.90
CA LEU A 90 -3.47 -12.15 -14.50
C LEU A 90 -2.17 -11.88 -13.73
N LYS A 91 -1.12 -12.68 -13.96
CA LYS A 91 0.21 -12.45 -13.36
C LYS A 91 0.80 -11.11 -13.78
N ALA A 92 0.70 -10.76 -15.06
CA ALA A 92 1.15 -9.46 -15.57
C ALA A 92 0.39 -8.30 -14.90
N THR A 93 -0.94 -8.39 -14.84
CA THR A 93 -1.81 -7.38 -14.20
C THR A 93 -1.51 -7.23 -12.71
N LEU A 94 -1.31 -8.34 -12.00
CA LEU A 94 -0.96 -8.33 -10.58
C LEU A 94 0.41 -7.69 -10.36
N GLY A 95 1.40 -7.98 -11.22
CA GLY A 95 2.72 -7.37 -11.18
C GLY A 95 2.67 -5.85 -11.40
N GLU A 96 1.86 -5.38 -12.36
CA GLU A 96 1.67 -3.96 -12.62
C GLU A 96 0.99 -3.25 -11.44
N LYS A 97 -0.12 -3.81 -10.93
CA LYS A 97 -0.79 -3.28 -9.73
C LYS A 97 0.14 -3.24 -8.53
N SER A 98 0.90 -4.30 -8.28
CA SER A 98 1.86 -4.36 -7.17
C SER A 98 2.89 -3.21 -7.23
N ARG A 99 3.48 -2.96 -8.41
CA ARG A 99 4.40 -1.83 -8.60
C ARG A 99 3.70 -0.47 -8.40
N ALA A 100 2.49 -0.32 -8.92
CA ALA A 100 1.72 0.91 -8.75
C ALA A 100 1.38 1.18 -7.28
N TYR A 101 1.00 0.15 -6.52
CA TYR A 101 0.76 0.26 -5.07
C TYR A 101 2.03 0.58 -4.30
N ALA A 102 3.16 -0.07 -4.61
CA ALA A 102 4.44 0.22 -3.99
C ALA A 102 4.87 1.69 -4.23
N GLY A 103 4.71 2.19 -5.46
CA GLY A 103 4.99 3.59 -5.80
C GLY A 103 4.08 4.57 -5.04
N LYS A 104 2.78 4.27 -4.96
CA LYS A 104 1.82 5.09 -4.18
C LYS A 104 2.15 5.07 -2.69
N ALA A 105 2.49 3.92 -2.14
CA ALA A 105 2.86 3.77 -0.73
C ALA A 105 4.11 4.60 -0.40
N GLY A 106 5.16 4.53 -1.22
CA GLY A 106 6.37 5.35 -1.02
C GLY A 106 6.10 6.86 -1.13
N ALA A 107 5.23 7.28 -2.05
CA ALA A 107 4.83 8.69 -2.17
C ALA A 107 4.03 9.17 -0.95
N LEU A 108 3.11 8.32 -0.44
CA LEU A 108 2.35 8.58 0.78
C LEU A 108 3.26 8.66 2.00
N GLU A 109 4.23 7.76 2.13
CA GLU A 109 5.20 7.75 3.22
C GLU A 109 6.05 9.03 3.23
N LYS A 110 6.57 9.43 2.07
CA LYS A 110 7.28 10.70 1.92
C LYS A 110 6.41 11.90 2.29
N THR A 111 5.16 11.92 1.83
CA THR A 111 4.20 12.98 2.18
C THR A 111 3.92 13.01 3.68
N LEU A 112 3.77 11.84 4.31
CA LEU A 112 3.53 11.73 5.75
C LEU A 112 4.70 12.31 6.54
N GLU A 113 5.94 12.00 6.14
CA GLU A 113 7.15 12.53 6.78
C GLU A 113 7.24 14.05 6.64
N GLU A 114 7.03 14.59 5.43
CA GLU A 114 7.00 16.03 5.19
C GLU A 114 5.93 16.74 6.03
N LYS A 115 4.73 16.18 6.11
CA LYS A 115 3.63 16.73 6.94
C LYS A 115 3.92 16.61 8.44
N SER A 116 4.54 15.52 8.89
CA SER A 116 4.96 15.31 10.29
C SER A 116 5.94 16.40 10.74
N VAL A 117 6.97 16.66 9.93
CA VAL A 117 7.94 17.73 10.19
C VAL A 117 7.25 19.10 10.22
N ALA A 118 6.36 19.38 9.26
CA ALA A 118 5.61 20.63 9.24
C ALA A 118 4.73 20.81 10.50
N ILE A 119 4.04 19.75 10.95
CA ILE A 119 3.24 19.76 12.18
C ILE A 119 4.12 20.01 13.41
N ALA A 120 5.28 19.37 13.51
CA ALA A 120 6.20 19.59 14.62
C ALA A 120 6.69 21.06 14.66
N GLN A 121 7.02 21.63 13.51
CA GLN A 121 7.40 23.05 13.40
C GLN A 121 6.25 24.00 13.75
N LEU A 122 5.02 23.70 13.31
CA LEU A 122 3.82 24.46 13.67
C LEU A 122 3.57 24.40 15.18
N LYS A 123 3.64 23.21 15.79
CA LYS A 123 3.46 23.03 17.23
C LYS A 123 4.47 23.82 18.03
N LYS A 124 5.76 23.74 17.66
CA LYS A 124 6.81 24.54 18.28
C LYS A 124 6.51 26.04 18.18
N ARG A 125 6.13 26.52 16.99
CA ARG A 125 5.76 27.93 16.77
C ARG A 125 4.60 28.38 17.65
N VAL A 126 3.56 27.58 17.82
CA VAL A 126 2.43 27.89 18.70
C VAL A 126 2.91 28.00 20.15
N THR A 127 3.70 27.05 20.64
CA THR A 127 4.26 27.10 21.99
C THR A 127 5.15 28.33 22.21
N ASP A 128 6.04 28.64 21.27
CA ASP A 128 6.90 29.83 21.35
C ASP A 128 6.05 31.12 21.38
N THR A 129 4.96 31.15 20.61
CA THR A 129 4.03 32.29 20.58
C THR A 129 3.27 32.47 21.90
N ASP A 130 2.78 31.39 22.50
CA ASP A 130 2.09 31.43 23.81
C ASP A 130 3.02 31.97 24.90
N VAL A 131 4.29 31.52 24.91
CA VAL A 131 5.31 32.02 25.82
C VAL A 131 5.53 33.53 25.64
N LEU A 132 5.62 34.00 24.39
CA LEU A 132 5.80 35.42 24.10
C LEU A 132 4.59 36.28 24.49
N TYR A 133 3.36 35.77 24.33
CA TYR A 133 2.16 36.47 24.81
C TYR A 133 2.11 36.54 26.33
N ALA A 134 2.47 35.47 27.03
CA ALA A 134 2.57 35.45 28.48
C ALA A 134 3.63 36.46 28.98
N GLU A 135 4.80 36.49 28.33
CA GLU A 135 5.87 37.42 28.68
C GLU A 135 5.50 38.87 28.38
N ARG A 136 4.84 39.13 27.25
CA ARG A 136 4.29 40.47 26.92
C ARG A 136 3.34 40.94 28.02
N TYR A 137 2.44 40.08 28.48
CA TYR A 137 1.49 40.41 29.55
C TYR A 137 2.22 40.75 30.86
N ARG A 138 3.19 39.90 31.26
CA ARG A 138 4.00 40.10 32.47
C ARG A 138 4.77 41.43 32.43
N LEU A 139 5.45 41.71 31.32
CA LEU A 139 6.21 42.95 31.12
C LEU A 139 5.30 44.18 31.08
N THR A 140 4.16 44.11 30.38
CA THR A 140 3.19 45.21 30.34
C THR A 140 2.71 45.58 31.74
N LYS A 141 2.41 44.56 32.57
CA LYS A 141 2.01 44.78 33.96
C LYS A 141 3.14 45.41 34.77
N ALA A 142 4.37 44.89 34.66
CA ALA A 142 5.53 45.43 35.38
C ALA A 142 5.81 46.89 35.01
N VAL A 143 5.74 47.24 33.72
CA VAL A 143 5.86 48.61 33.21
C VAL A 143 4.77 49.51 33.79
N SER A 144 3.52 49.06 33.80
CA SER A 144 2.39 49.82 34.37
C SER A 144 2.55 50.07 35.87
N ASP A 145 2.87 49.02 36.63
CA ASP A 145 3.05 49.09 38.08
C ASP A 145 4.24 50.00 38.45
N LEU A 146 5.33 49.92 37.68
CA LEU A 146 6.51 50.76 37.89
C LEU A 146 6.27 52.22 37.50
N ASN A 147 5.53 52.48 36.41
CA ASN A 147 5.12 53.83 36.04
C ASN A 147 4.29 54.50 37.14
N GLU A 148 3.35 53.77 37.76
CA GLU A 148 2.59 54.28 38.90
C GLU A 148 3.50 54.64 40.08
N LYS A 149 4.51 53.81 40.39
CA LYS A 149 5.49 54.08 41.44
C LYS A 149 6.36 55.30 41.13
N ILE A 150 6.81 55.46 39.88
CA ILE A 150 7.57 56.64 39.43
C ILE A 150 6.73 57.91 39.58
N LEU A 151 5.45 57.89 39.20
CA LEU A 151 4.56 59.05 39.36
C LEU A 151 4.37 59.42 40.83
N LYS A 152 4.15 58.43 41.70
CA LYS A 152 4.06 58.65 43.16
C LYS A 152 5.39 59.15 43.74
N GLY A 153 6.51 58.61 43.28
CA GLY A 153 7.87 59.01 43.65
C GLY A 153 8.15 60.45 43.25
N ALA A 154 7.86 60.82 42.01
CA ALA A 154 7.98 62.18 41.48
C ALA A 154 7.16 63.19 42.29
N HIS A 155 5.92 62.84 42.68
CA HIS A 155 5.12 63.72 43.54
C HIS A 155 5.74 63.93 44.93
N LYS A 156 6.23 62.86 45.58
CA LYS A 156 6.98 62.98 46.85
C LYS A 156 8.28 63.78 46.69
N LEU A 157 8.95 63.62 45.56
CA LEU A 157 10.16 64.35 45.22
C LEU A 157 9.88 65.85 45.11
N GLU A 158 8.81 66.25 44.44
CA GLU A 158 8.37 67.65 44.33
C GLU A 158 8.09 68.28 45.70
N LEU A 159 7.38 67.56 46.57
CA LEU A 159 7.09 68.00 47.93
C LEU A 159 8.37 68.19 48.77
N SER A 160 9.31 67.23 48.71
CA SER A 160 10.58 67.31 49.43
C SER A 160 11.55 68.35 48.84
N GLN A 161 11.47 68.61 47.53
CA GLN A 161 12.27 69.64 46.86
C GLN A 161 12.01 71.02 47.46
N LYS A 162 10.74 71.32 47.77
CA LYS A 162 10.36 72.61 48.37
C LYS A 162 11.04 72.80 49.72
N ALA A 163 10.98 71.81 50.61
CA ALA A 163 11.62 71.84 51.92
C ALA A 163 13.16 72.01 51.82
N CYS A 164 13.82 71.26 50.95
CA CYS A 164 15.26 71.42 50.72
C CYS A 164 15.60 72.80 50.11
N SER A 165 14.77 73.33 49.20
CA SER A 165 14.99 74.66 48.61
C SER A 165 14.83 75.78 49.63
N GLU A 166 13.91 75.65 50.59
CA GLU A 166 13.72 76.59 51.68
C GLU A 166 14.89 76.55 52.67
N PHE A 167 15.43 75.37 52.98
CA PHE A 167 16.64 75.21 53.78
C PHE A 167 17.85 75.90 53.12
N LYS A 168 18.07 75.65 51.82
CA LYS A 168 19.18 76.25 51.05
C LYS A 168 19.13 77.77 50.96
N LYS A 169 17.93 78.38 51.00
CA LYS A 169 17.77 79.83 50.97
C LYS A 169 18.05 80.51 52.32
N GLY A 170 18.07 79.75 53.42
CA GLY A 170 18.48 80.22 54.76
C GLY A 170 17.55 81.24 55.43
N ASN A 171 16.40 81.56 54.83
CA ASN A 171 15.47 82.60 55.27
C ASN A 171 14.02 82.09 55.45
N SER A 172 13.86 80.79 55.68
CA SER A 172 12.54 80.18 55.93
C SER A 172 12.13 80.31 57.40
N TRP A 173 10.85 80.63 57.61
CA TRP A 173 10.19 80.56 58.92
C TRP A 173 9.74 79.13 59.27
N ASN A 174 9.85 78.20 58.31
CA ASN A 174 9.55 76.78 58.51
C ASN A 174 10.77 76.07 59.13
N LYS A 175 10.50 75.07 59.97
CA LYS A 175 11.55 74.23 60.58
C LYS A 175 12.07 73.21 59.56
N VAL A 176 12.97 73.66 58.69
CA VAL A 176 13.67 72.86 57.66
C VAL A 176 15.14 72.67 58.03
N SER A 177 15.75 71.59 57.54
CA SER A 177 17.07 71.11 57.95
C SER A 177 17.85 70.48 56.80
N GLU A 178 19.14 70.20 57.03
CA GLU A 178 20.00 69.46 56.10
C GLU A 178 19.42 68.07 55.77
N ASN A 179 18.78 67.44 56.75
CA ASN A 179 18.11 66.16 56.61
C ASN A 179 16.96 66.19 55.55
N ASP A 180 16.34 67.34 55.31
CA ASP A 180 15.34 67.49 54.24
C ASP A 180 15.99 67.46 52.85
N CYS A 181 17.22 67.96 52.73
CA CYS A 181 18.00 67.85 51.50
C CYS A 181 18.55 66.44 51.28
N ASP A 182 18.99 65.76 52.35
CA ASP A 182 19.41 64.36 52.27
C ASP A 182 18.24 63.46 51.86
N ASN A 183 17.06 63.68 52.44
CA ASN A 183 15.83 62.98 52.05
C ASN A 183 15.44 63.25 50.60
N PHE A 184 15.52 64.50 50.13
CA PHE A 184 15.29 64.83 48.72
C PHE A 184 16.28 64.10 47.80
N ASN A 185 17.57 64.09 48.14
CA ASN A 185 18.59 63.41 47.33
C ASN A 185 18.38 61.89 47.30
N ALA A 186 18.00 61.29 48.43
CA ALA A 186 17.67 59.87 48.52
C ALA A 186 16.45 59.51 47.66
N LEU A 187 15.35 60.27 47.79
CA LEU A 187 14.16 60.09 46.95
C LEU A 187 14.46 60.31 45.46
N LYS A 188 15.36 61.24 45.13
CA LYS A 188 15.79 61.48 43.76
C LYS A 188 16.53 60.28 43.18
N ALA A 189 17.46 59.71 43.95
CA ALA A 189 18.21 58.53 43.54
C ALA A 189 17.30 57.32 43.35
N GLU A 190 16.35 57.09 44.27
CA GLU A 190 15.36 56.02 44.17
C GLU A 190 14.47 56.19 42.93
N ASN A 191 13.97 57.40 42.68
CA ASN A 191 13.12 57.67 41.52
C ASN A 191 13.88 57.53 40.20
N ASN A 192 15.15 57.97 40.14
CA ASN A 192 16.00 57.77 38.97
C ASN A 192 16.26 56.29 38.69
N ALA A 193 16.55 55.49 39.72
CA ALA A 193 16.73 54.05 39.57
C ALA A 193 15.46 53.35 39.07
N MET A 194 14.27 53.81 39.51
CA MET A 194 13.00 53.31 38.98
C MET A 194 12.79 53.68 37.51
N ILE A 195 13.17 54.90 37.10
CA ILE A 195 13.11 55.33 35.68
C ILE A 195 14.02 54.48 34.82
N GLU A 196 15.26 54.21 35.25
CA GLU A 196 16.18 53.32 34.52
C GLU A 196 15.61 51.90 34.39
N GLN A 197 15.03 51.34 35.46
CA GLN A 197 14.35 50.05 35.40
C GLN A 197 13.14 50.06 34.46
N PHE A 198 12.39 51.16 34.40
CA PHE A 198 11.27 51.33 33.49
C PHE A 198 11.73 51.31 32.02
N ASP A 199 12.82 51.99 31.71
CA ASP A 199 13.39 52.01 30.35
C ASP A 199 13.85 50.60 29.93
N HIS A 200 14.50 49.86 30.83
CA HIS A 200 14.88 48.47 30.58
C HIS A 200 13.67 47.57 30.32
N LEU A 201 12.66 47.60 31.20
CA LEU A 201 11.45 46.78 31.04
C LEU A 201 10.65 47.16 29.79
N SER A 202 10.62 48.44 29.44
CA SER A 202 9.96 48.92 28.22
C SER A 202 10.71 48.46 26.97
N SER A 203 12.04 48.45 27.00
CA SER A 203 12.87 47.93 25.91
C SER A 203 12.65 46.43 25.70
N ASP A 204 12.61 45.65 26.78
CA ASP A 204 12.30 44.23 26.75
C ASP A 204 10.89 43.97 26.20
N LEU A 205 9.90 44.76 26.64
CA LEU A 205 8.53 44.68 26.14
C LEU A 205 8.47 44.95 24.63
N ASP A 206 9.21 45.94 24.14
CA ASP A 206 9.25 46.26 22.71
C ASP A 206 10.00 45.20 21.89
N LYS A 207 11.01 44.56 22.46
CA LYS A 207 11.64 43.38 21.86
C LYS A 207 10.62 42.24 21.69
N VAL A 208 9.87 41.90 22.73
CA VAL A 208 8.83 40.87 22.67
C VAL A 208 7.72 41.23 21.67
N LYS A 209 7.30 42.49 21.60
CA LYS A 209 6.33 42.94 20.59
C LYS A 209 6.87 42.77 19.17
N ARG A 210 8.14 43.09 18.92
CA ARG A 210 8.78 42.89 17.60
C ARG A 210 8.85 41.42 17.23
N GLU A 211 9.21 40.55 18.18
CA GLU A 211 9.20 39.11 17.99
C GLU A 211 7.79 38.64 17.61
N LEU A 212 6.76 39.01 18.38
CA LEU A 212 5.35 38.72 18.06
C LEU A 212 4.89 39.24 16.68
N SER A 213 5.31 40.44 16.27
CA SER A 213 5.01 40.98 14.94
C SER A 213 5.70 40.21 13.82
N ALA A 214 6.92 39.70 14.06
CA ALA A 214 7.61 38.85 13.11
C ALA A 214 6.86 37.53 12.89
N PHE A 215 6.22 36.94 13.92
CA PHE A 215 5.37 35.75 13.77
C PHE A 215 4.21 35.98 12.79
N GLY A 216 3.54 37.14 12.85
CA GLY A 216 2.40 37.45 11.98
C GLY A 216 2.75 37.62 10.50
N ASN A 217 4.04 37.84 10.18
CA ASN A 217 4.52 38.12 8.81
C ASN A 217 5.27 36.93 8.18
N VAL A 218 5.35 35.77 8.85
CA VAL A 218 5.98 34.58 8.24
C VAL A 218 4.96 33.92 7.31
N PRO A 219 5.27 33.76 6.01
CA PRO A 219 4.36 33.07 5.08
C PRO A 219 4.08 31.66 5.59
N LEU A 220 2.80 31.29 5.58
CA LEU A 220 2.39 29.91 5.81
C LEU A 220 3.07 29.03 4.75
N PRO A 221 3.53 27.82 5.10
CA PRO A 221 4.09 26.92 4.12
C PRO A 221 3.05 26.70 3.03
N ASP A 222 3.46 26.89 1.77
CA ASP A 222 2.59 26.79 0.61
C ASP A 222 1.77 25.49 0.69
N HIS A 223 0.45 25.63 0.63
CA HIS A 223 -0.45 24.50 0.51
C HIS A 223 -0.21 23.87 -0.87
N PRO A 224 0.19 22.59 -0.96
CA PRO A 224 0.10 21.85 -2.22
C PRO A 224 -1.36 21.55 -2.59
#